data_AF-A0A316REM6-F1
#
_entry.id   AF-A0A316REM6-F1
#
_cell.length_a   1.000
_cell.length_b   1.000
_cell.length_c   1.000
_cell.angle_alpha   90.00
_cell.angle_beta   90.00
_cell.angle_gamma   90.00
#
_symmetry.space_group_name_H-M   'P 1'
#
loop_
_entity.id
_entity.type
_entity.pdbx_description
1 polymer ?
#
loop_
_entity_poly.entity_id
_entity_poly.type
_entity_poly.pdbx_seq_one_letter_code
_entity_poly.pdbx_strand_id
1 'polypeptide(L)'
;MPIGSTDGTGYRYPLNYGTVYGEKDQTAYIMGIHHPVRNFDGRVIAVLRNKKEKKSIWIVAPKSTRFIVNDILEYLDPERDFPGYRLECLYESSCGAVIFHDIKGEVRYLLIKNKRSAHWGFPKGHIERGETKEQTALREVQEETGLRVKLIEGFSCLSKYRIRDRVEKTVTIFAATTPSTVIHMQKEEIEDYIWLTYDRALSLLRFDNDKSILIAAHDFLDQNNII
;
A
#
# COMPACT_ATOMS: atom_id res chain seq x y z
N MET A 1 30.59 3.50 -2.02
CA MET A 1 30.40 4.74 -2.79
C MET A 1 29.51 5.70 -2.01
N PRO A 2 30.01 6.89 -1.66
CA PRO A 2 29.20 7.94 -1.05
C PRO A 2 28.05 8.39 -1.96
N ILE A 3 26.96 8.88 -1.37
CA ILE A 3 25.91 9.57 -2.11
C ILE A 3 26.49 10.71 -2.99
N GLY A 4 26.04 10.81 -4.24
CA GLY A 4 26.45 11.82 -5.21
C GLY A 4 27.79 11.56 -5.90
N SER A 5 28.53 10.52 -5.51
CA SER A 5 29.77 10.11 -6.20
C SER A 5 29.47 9.45 -7.55
N THR A 6 30.45 9.43 -8.45
CA THR A 6 30.35 8.79 -9.76
C THR A 6 31.44 7.73 -9.89
N ASP A 7 31.11 6.53 -10.37
CA ASP A 7 32.12 5.49 -10.62
C ASP A 7 32.73 5.56 -12.03
N GLY A 8 33.68 4.66 -12.32
CA GLY A 8 34.38 4.59 -13.59
C GLY A 8 33.50 4.27 -14.80
N THR A 9 32.22 3.91 -14.59
CA THR A 9 31.24 3.71 -15.67
C THR A 9 30.43 4.97 -15.97
N GLY A 10 30.61 6.03 -15.19
CA GLY A 10 29.80 7.26 -15.28
C GLY A 10 28.50 7.21 -14.49
N TYR A 11 28.23 6.12 -13.77
CA TYR A 11 27.03 6.00 -12.93
C TYR A 11 27.17 6.86 -11.66
N ARG A 12 26.27 7.82 -11.50
CA ARG A 12 26.20 8.70 -10.33
C ARG A 12 25.29 8.09 -9.27
N TYR A 13 25.84 7.79 -8.10
CA TYR A 13 25.14 7.13 -7.01
C TYR A 13 24.10 8.07 -6.38
N PRO A 14 22.78 7.75 -6.49
CA PRO A 14 21.71 8.57 -5.92
C PRO A 14 21.58 8.38 -4.40
N LEU A 15 22.16 7.30 -3.88
CA LEU A 15 22.16 6.90 -2.47
C LEU A 15 23.56 6.46 -2.05
N ASN A 16 23.82 6.41 -0.75
CA ASN A 16 25.03 5.75 -0.25
C ASN A 16 25.00 4.26 -0.61
N TYR A 17 26.13 3.70 -1.03
CA TYR A 17 26.27 2.31 -1.46
C TYR A 17 27.52 1.68 -0.85
N GLY A 18 27.47 0.41 -0.45
CA GLY A 18 28.61 -0.26 0.15
C GLY A 18 28.45 -1.79 0.23
N THR A 19 29.42 -2.44 0.87
CA THR A 19 29.40 -3.87 1.16
C THR A 19 28.75 -4.13 2.51
N VAL A 20 28.17 -5.33 2.68
CA VAL A 20 27.57 -5.77 3.93
C VAL A 20 28.60 -6.53 4.76
N TYR A 21 28.78 -6.13 6.02
CA TYR A 21 29.71 -6.80 6.93
C TYR A 21 29.25 -8.24 7.23
N GLY A 22 30.16 -9.21 7.12
CA GLY A 22 29.89 -10.63 7.39
C GLY A 22 29.25 -11.41 6.24
N GLU A 23 28.88 -10.74 5.14
CA GLU A 23 28.25 -11.38 3.98
C GLU A 23 29.14 -11.19 2.74
N LYS A 24 29.67 -12.30 2.21
CA LYS A 24 30.59 -12.26 1.07
C LYS A 24 29.85 -11.80 -0.19
N ASP A 25 30.43 -10.85 -0.91
CA ASP A 25 29.92 -10.30 -2.18
C ASP A 25 28.52 -9.66 -2.08
N GLN A 26 28.00 -9.44 -0.88
CA GLN A 26 26.72 -8.77 -0.66
C GLN A 26 26.91 -7.26 -0.56
N THR A 27 26.11 -6.51 -1.31
CA THR A 27 26.13 -5.04 -1.34
C THR A 27 24.79 -4.45 -0.97
N ALA A 28 24.79 -3.19 -0.56
CA ALA A 28 23.58 -2.50 -0.13
C ALA A 28 23.58 -1.02 -0.51
N TYR A 29 22.40 -0.52 -0.89
CA TYR A 29 22.06 0.90 -0.91
C TYR A 29 21.45 1.32 0.42
N ILE A 30 21.78 2.53 0.90
CA ILE A 30 21.25 3.10 2.14
C ILE A 30 20.30 4.24 1.78
N MET A 31 19.04 4.09 2.19
CA MET A 31 17.96 5.02 1.98
C MET A 31 17.69 5.87 3.23
N GLY A 32 17.22 7.11 3.03
CA GLY A 32 16.88 8.04 4.11
C GLY A 32 18.10 8.72 4.77
N ILE A 33 19.30 8.53 4.24
CA ILE A 33 20.54 9.16 4.72
C ILE A 33 21.15 9.99 3.58
N HIS A 34 21.01 11.31 3.67
CA HIS A 34 21.37 12.26 2.61
C HIS A 34 22.78 12.87 2.76
N HIS A 35 23.63 12.28 3.59
CA HIS A 35 25.03 12.66 3.73
C HIS A 35 25.93 11.42 3.62
N PRO A 36 27.21 11.56 3.22
CA PRO A 36 28.16 10.46 3.18
C PRO A 36 28.32 9.77 4.53
N VAL A 37 28.32 8.44 4.54
CA VAL A 37 28.55 7.62 5.74
C VAL A 37 29.64 6.57 5.50
N ARG A 38 30.42 6.26 6.55
CA ARG A 38 31.43 5.19 6.52
C ARG A 38 30.85 3.83 6.92
N ASN A 39 30.03 3.83 7.97
CA ASN A 39 29.36 2.65 8.50
C ASN A 39 27.88 2.99 8.73
N PHE A 40 27.01 2.00 8.55
CA PHE A 40 25.58 2.16 8.77
C PHE A 40 24.98 0.86 9.30
N ASP A 41 24.27 0.95 10.42
CA ASP A 41 23.43 -0.13 10.94
C ASP A 41 21.96 0.25 10.70
N GLY A 42 21.22 -0.67 10.09
CA GLY A 42 19.86 -0.45 9.68
C GLY A 42 19.12 -1.76 9.49
N ARG A 43 18.00 -1.70 8.77
CA ARG A 43 17.25 -2.89 8.40
C ARG A 43 17.08 -2.96 6.89
N VAL A 44 17.03 -4.18 6.36
CA VAL A 44 16.63 -4.40 4.97
C VAL A 44 15.16 -4.01 4.83
N ILE A 45 14.87 -3.22 3.80
CA ILE A 45 13.54 -2.73 3.46
C ILE A 45 13.07 -3.23 2.09
N ALA A 46 14.01 -3.57 1.21
CA ALA A 46 13.76 -4.16 -0.08
C ALA A 46 15.01 -4.88 -0.60
N VAL A 47 14.84 -5.70 -1.62
CA VAL A 47 15.92 -6.42 -2.29
C VAL A 47 15.76 -6.27 -3.79
N LEU A 48 16.79 -5.78 -4.46
CA LEU A 48 16.93 -5.92 -5.91
C LEU A 48 17.49 -7.32 -6.19
N ARG A 49 16.73 -8.17 -6.88
CA ARG A 49 17.10 -9.57 -7.13
C ARG A 49 17.22 -9.85 -8.62
N ASN A 50 18.37 -10.35 -9.05
CA ASN A 50 18.55 -10.93 -10.38
C ASN A 50 18.51 -12.46 -10.26
N LYS A 51 17.40 -13.06 -10.70
CA LYS A 51 17.19 -14.52 -10.59
C LYS A 51 18.13 -15.32 -11.49
N LYS A 52 18.50 -14.80 -12.67
CA LYS A 52 19.36 -15.50 -13.63
C LYS A 52 20.79 -15.60 -13.10
N GLU A 53 21.30 -14.51 -12.54
CA GLU A 53 22.66 -14.45 -11.99
C GLU A 53 22.75 -14.91 -10.53
N LYS A 54 21.62 -15.20 -9.88
CA LYS A 54 21.53 -15.49 -8.43
C LYS A 54 22.18 -14.39 -7.57
N LYS A 55 22.09 -13.14 -8.01
CA LYS A 55 22.63 -11.96 -7.29
C LYS A 55 21.52 -11.17 -6.61
N SER A 56 21.87 -10.53 -5.50
CA SER A 56 20.99 -9.58 -4.82
C SER A 56 21.75 -8.34 -4.34
N ILE A 57 21.08 -7.21 -4.40
CA ILE A 57 21.50 -5.96 -3.76
C ILE A 57 20.44 -5.60 -2.72
N TRP A 58 20.86 -5.36 -1.49
CA TRP A 58 19.93 -4.95 -0.43
C TRP A 58 19.68 -3.46 -0.49
N ILE A 59 18.48 -3.06 -0.09
CA ILE A 59 18.18 -1.67 0.18
C ILE A 59 17.88 -1.62 1.67
N VAL A 60 18.66 -0.82 2.39
CA VAL A 60 18.60 -0.69 3.85
C VAL A 60 18.21 0.73 4.24
N ALA A 61 17.55 0.86 5.39
CA ALA A 61 17.12 2.16 5.93
C ALA A 61 17.19 2.18 7.46
N PRO A 62 17.10 3.37 8.10
CA PRO A 62 17.01 3.47 9.55
C PRO A 62 15.89 2.60 10.12
N LYS A 63 16.12 1.95 11.26
CA LYS A 63 15.20 0.97 11.85
C LYS A 63 13.80 1.55 12.16
N SER A 64 13.71 2.86 12.40
CA SER A 64 12.47 3.62 12.65
C SER A 64 11.71 4.00 11.38
N THR A 65 12.33 3.93 10.21
CA THR A 65 11.73 4.33 8.94
C THR A 65 11.17 3.14 8.17
N ARG A 66 10.15 3.42 7.36
CA ARG A 66 9.52 2.47 6.45
C ARG A 66 9.42 3.17 5.10
N PHE A 67 9.81 2.46 4.06
CA PHE A 67 9.76 2.93 2.69
C PHE A 67 9.05 1.87 1.87
N ILE A 68 8.11 2.32 1.05
CA ILE A 68 7.38 1.50 0.08
C ILE A 68 8.07 1.58 -1.28
N VAL A 69 7.55 0.80 -2.24
CA VAL A 69 8.11 0.74 -3.60
C VAL A 69 8.30 2.12 -4.23
N ASN A 70 7.33 3.02 -4.08
CA ASN A 70 7.38 4.33 -4.72
C ASN A 70 8.47 5.24 -4.16
N ASP A 71 8.75 5.16 -2.86
CA ASP A 71 9.84 5.92 -2.25
C ASP A 71 11.19 5.45 -2.81
N ILE A 72 11.35 4.15 -3.02
CA ILE A 72 12.59 3.56 -3.55
C ILE A 72 12.79 3.97 -5.00
N LEU A 73 11.72 3.95 -5.80
CA LEU A 73 11.74 4.31 -7.21
C LEU A 73 12.09 5.78 -7.47
N GLU A 74 12.01 6.66 -6.46
CA GLU A 74 12.49 8.04 -6.60
C GLU A 74 14.02 8.12 -6.77
N TYR A 75 14.74 7.13 -6.24
CA TYR A 75 16.20 7.12 -6.22
C TYR A 75 16.78 6.05 -7.13
N LEU A 76 16.17 4.87 -7.16
CA LEU A 76 16.67 3.71 -7.88
C LEU A 76 15.63 3.26 -8.90
N ASP A 77 15.96 3.34 -10.18
CA ASP A 77 15.11 2.86 -11.27
C ASP A 77 15.63 1.47 -11.70
N PRO A 78 14.96 0.36 -11.35
CA PRO A 78 15.45 -0.98 -11.68
C PRO A 78 15.59 -1.22 -13.19
N GLU A 79 14.76 -0.61 -14.03
CA GLU A 79 14.81 -0.82 -15.47
C GLU A 79 16.02 -0.10 -16.09
N ARG A 80 16.28 1.13 -15.64
CA ARG A 80 17.40 1.94 -16.10
C ARG A 80 18.73 1.53 -15.47
N ASP A 81 18.76 1.41 -14.15
CA ASP A 81 19.99 1.30 -13.35
C ASP A 81 20.42 -0.16 -13.16
N PHE A 82 19.47 -1.11 -13.19
CA PHE A 82 19.74 -2.52 -12.91
C PHE A 82 19.02 -3.49 -13.87
N PRO A 83 19.29 -3.45 -15.19
CA PRO A 83 18.61 -4.32 -16.15
C PRO A 83 18.64 -5.80 -15.74
N GLY A 84 17.46 -6.43 -15.69
CA GLY A 84 17.30 -7.83 -15.29
C GLY A 84 17.15 -8.09 -13.78
N TYR A 85 17.31 -7.06 -12.94
CA TYR A 85 16.93 -7.11 -11.53
C TYR A 85 15.43 -6.82 -11.36
N ARG A 86 14.84 -7.41 -10.33
CA ARG A 86 13.47 -7.10 -9.89
C ARG A 86 13.51 -6.58 -8.46
N LEU A 87 12.79 -5.50 -8.20
CA LEU A 87 12.64 -4.94 -6.88
C LEU A 87 11.59 -5.72 -6.08
N GLU A 88 12.00 -6.30 -4.96
CA GLU A 88 11.15 -7.00 -3.99
C GLU A 88 11.09 -6.16 -2.71
N CYS A 89 9.98 -5.44 -2.48
CA CYS A 89 9.78 -4.63 -1.28
C CYS A 89 9.30 -5.47 -0.10
N LEU A 90 9.71 -5.09 1.11
CA LEU A 90 9.26 -5.72 2.36
C LEU A 90 8.13 -4.94 3.04
N TYR A 91 7.76 -3.78 2.50
CA TYR A 91 6.63 -2.98 2.97
C TYR A 91 5.71 -2.63 1.83
N GLU A 92 4.42 -2.78 2.08
CA GLU A 92 3.36 -2.30 1.23
C GLU A 92 2.41 -1.43 2.05
N SER A 93 1.96 -0.32 1.44
CA SER A 93 0.91 0.51 2.00
C SER A 93 -0.23 0.62 1.01
N SER A 94 -1.45 0.42 1.51
CA SER A 94 -2.68 0.55 0.74
C SER A 94 -3.67 1.44 1.48
N CYS A 95 -4.51 2.14 0.73
CA CYS A 95 -5.59 2.96 1.27
C CYS A 95 -6.90 2.67 0.54
N GLY A 96 -8.02 2.83 1.25
CA GLY A 96 -9.35 2.53 0.74
C GLY A 96 -10.45 3.07 1.65
N ALA A 97 -11.70 2.71 1.38
CA ALA A 97 -12.83 3.22 2.16
C ALA A 97 -13.96 2.21 2.37
N VAL A 98 -14.53 2.21 3.58
CA VAL A 98 -15.88 1.72 3.84
C VAL A 98 -16.85 2.77 3.31
N ILE A 99 -17.53 2.46 2.21
CA ILE A 99 -18.48 3.37 1.60
C ILE A 99 -19.88 3.01 2.08
N PHE A 100 -20.59 3.97 2.64
CA PHE A 100 -21.98 3.81 3.04
C PHE A 100 -22.89 4.81 2.31
N HIS A 101 -24.15 4.43 2.14
CA HIS A 101 -25.18 5.27 1.57
C HIS A 101 -26.55 4.85 2.08
N ASP A 102 -27.46 5.81 2.22
CA ASP A 102 -28.88 5.52 2.47
C ASP A 102 -29.53 5.03 1.18
N ILE A 103 -30.12 3.84 1.21
CA ILE A 103 -30.90 3.31 0.11
C ILE A 103 -32.31 3.00 0.61
N LYS A 104 -33.22 3.97 0.40
CA LYS A 104 -34.65 3.90 0.78
C LYS A 104 -34.87 3.89 2.30
N GLY A 105 -34.15 4.73 3.04
CA GLY A 105 -34.25 4.86 4.49
C GLY A 105 -33.47 3.80 5.27
N GLU A 106 -32.56 3.09 4.60
CA GLU A 106 -31.75 2.04 5.20
C GLU A 106 -30.28 2.20 4.77
N VAL A 107 -29.39 2.26 5.75
CA VAL A 107 -27.96 2.41 5.53
C VAL A 107 -27.38 1.12 4.96
N ARG A 108 -26.69 1.23 3.84
CA ARG A 108 -26.01 0.12 3.17
C ARG A 108 -24.56 0.42 2.89
N TYR A 109 -23.77 -0.63 2.87
CA TYR A 109 -22.33 -0.62 2.67
C TYR A 109 -21.98 -1.27 1.33
N LEU A 110 -21.09 -0.63 0.57
CA LEU A 110 -20.57 -1.19 -0.66
C LEU A 110 -19.46 -2.19 -0.36
N LEU A 111 -19.63 -3.42 -0.85
CA LEU A 111 -18.56 -4.41 -0.97
C LEU A 111 -18.28 -4.69 -2.44
N ILE A 112 -17.00 -4.91 -2.76
CA ILE A 112 -16.54 -5.32 -4.09
C ILE A 112 -15.87 -6.69 -4.01
N LYS A 113 -16.02 -7.46 -5.08
CA LYS A 113 -15.40 -8.79 -5.24
C LYS A 113 -14.16 -8.67 -6.10
N ASN A 114 -12.99 -8.90 -5.51
CA ASN A 114 -11.75 -8.88 -6.27
C ASN A 114 -11.65 -10.12 -7.18
N LYS A 115 -11.32 -9.91 -8.45
CA LYS A 115 -11.25 -10.95 -9.49
C LYS A 115 -10.11 -11.96 -9.28
N ARG A 116 -8.99 -11.54 -8.67
CA ARG A 116 -7.83 -12.42 -8.45
C ARG A 116 -8.03 -13.32 -7.23
N SER A 117 -8.58 -12.78 -6.14
CA SER A 117 -8.77 -13.55 -4.90
C SER A 117 -10.17 -14.13 -4.76
N ALA A 118 -11.15 -13.68 -5.55
CA ALA A 118 -12.58 -13.99 -5.41
C ALA A 118 -13.09 -13.69 -3.98
N HIS A 119 -12.56 -12.65 -3.34
CA HIS A 119 -12.93 -12.26 -1.98
C HIS A 119 -13.68 -10.92 -2.01
N TRP A 120 -14.71 -10.83 -1.16
CA TRP A 120 -15.44 -9.60 -0.90
C TRP A 120 -14.69 -8.75 0.12
N GLY A 121 -14.63 -7.44 -0.14
CA GLY A 121 -14.01 -6.47 0.74
C GLY A 121 -14.32 -5.04 0.30
N PHE A 122 -13.55 -4.11 0.84
CA PHE A 122 -13.68 -2.69 0.53
C PHE A 122 -12.81 -2.28 -0.66
N PRO A 123 -13.23 -1.27 -1.45
CA PRO A 123 -12.37 -0.67 -2.45
C PRO A 123 -11.10 -0.10 -1.83
N LYS A 124 -9.95 -0.48 -2.40
CA LYS A 124 -8.62 -0.10 -1.90
C LYS A 124 -7.54 -0.45 -2.91
N GLY A 125 -6.47 0.33 -2.92
CA GLY A 125 -5.26 0.00 -3.68
C GLY A 125 -4.01 0.65 -3.09
N HIS A 126 -2.95 0.73 -3.87
CA HIS A 126 -1.62 1.08 -3.39
C HIS A 126 -1.44 2.61 -3.35
N ILE A 127 -0.72 3.10 -2.35
CA ILE A 127 -0.34 4.52 -2.32
C ILE A 127 0.59 4.82 -3.49
N GLU A 128 0.23 5.76 -4.36
CA GLU A 128 1.08 6.24 -5.44
C GLU A 128 2.02 7.37 -4.98
N ARG A 129 3.00 7.67 -5.82
CA ARG A 129 4.02 8.69 -5.52
C ARG A 129 3.36 10.07 -5.33
N GLY A 130 3.64 10.70 -4.19
CA GLY A 130 3.19 12.04 -3.88
C GLY A 130 1.74 12.13 -3.36
N GLU A 131 1.06 11.00 -3.16
CA GLU A 131 -0.29 10.98 -2.61
C GLU A 131 -0.30 10.97 -1.07
N THR A 132 -1.26 11.70 -0.50
CA THR A 132 -1.72 11.45 0.87
C THR A 132 -2.59 10.20 0.93
N LYS A 133 -2.77 9.62 2.11
CA LYS A 133 -3.60 8.41 2.29
C LYS A 133 -5.04 8.63 1.86
N GLU A 134 -5.55 9.82 2.14
CA GLU A 134 -6.88 10.29 1.79
C GLU A 134 -7.02 10.41 0.26
N GLN A 135 -6.04 11.02 -0.41
CA GLN A 135 -6.02 11.10 -1.88
C GLN A 135 -5.99 9.72 -2.52
N THR A 136 -5.14 8.82 -2.04
CA THR A 136 -5.12 7.42 -2.51
C THR A 136 -6.47 6.76 -2.32
N ALA A 137 -7.09 6.86 -1.13
CA ALA A 137 -8.40 6.25 -0.89
C ALA A 137 -9.48 6.78 -1.85
N LEU A 138 -9.50 8.09 -2.10
CA LEU A 138 -10.45 8.72 -3.04
C LEU A 138 -10.22 8.26 -4.48
N ARG A 139 -8.95 8.22 -4.93
CA ARG A 139 -8.58 7.78 -6.28
C ARG A 139 -8.95 6.32 -6.50
N GLU A 140 -8.55 5.43 -5.57
CA GLU A 140 -8.81 3.99 -5.67
C GLU A 140 -10.31 3.67 -5.71
N VAL A 141 -11.11 4.33 -4.85
CA VAL A 141 -12.58 4.18 -4.91
C VAL A 141 -13.11 4.62 -6.28
N GLN A 142 -12.63 5.75 -6.80
CA GLN A 142 -13.04 6.28 -8.09
C GLN A 142 -12.64 5.38 -9.26
N GLU A 143 -11.46 4.76 -9.21
CA GLU A 143 -10.95 3.84 -10.24
C GLU A 143 -11.70 2.51 -10.22
N GLU A 144 -11.82 1.86 -9.06
CA GLU A 144 -12.42 0.52 -8.95
C GLU A 144 -13.94 0.54 -9.15
N THR A 145 -14.61 1.62 -8.75
CA THR A 145 -16.08 1.68 -8.67
C THR A 145 -16.72 2.79 -9.50
N GLY A 146 -15.97 3.77 -9.97
CA GLY A 146 -16.52 4.95 -10.63
C GLY A 146 -17.19 5.96 -9.69
N LEU A 147 -17.25 5.70 -8.38
CA LEU A 147 -17.89 6.58 -7.42
C LEU A 147 -17.04 7.78 -7.02
N ARG A 148 -17.68 8.94 -6.95
CA ARG A 148 -17.15 10.11 -6.22
C ARG A 148 -17.65 10.05 -4.79
N VAL A 149 -16.73 9.98 -3.85
CA VAL A 149 -17.05 9.87 -2.43
C VAL A 149 -16.50 11.06 -1.64
N LYS A 150 -17.12 11.33 -0.49
CA LYS A 150 -16.64 12.27 0.52
C LYS A 150 -16.22 11.47 1.75
N LEU A 151 -14.97 11.62 2.16
CA LEU A 151 -14.49 11.02 3.40
C LEU A 151 -15.19 11.64 4.61
N ILE A 152 -15.49 10.81 5.59
CA ILE A 152 -15.98 11.23 6.90
C ILE A 152 -14.77 11.57 7.76
N GLU A 153 -14.73 12.81 8.24
CA GLU A 153 -13.64 13.28 9.10
C GLU A 153 -13.65 12.56 10.45
N GLY A 154 -12.45 12.33 11.01
CA GLY A 154 -12.29 11.71 12.32
C GLY A 154 -12.26 10.18 12.33
N PHE A 155 -12.57 9.52 11.22
CA PHE A 155 -12.47 8.05 11.12
C PHE A 155 -11.36 7.58 10.20
N SER A 156 -10.48 6.74 10.75
CA SER A 156 -9.62 5.86 9.97
C SER A 156 -9.32 4.59 10.78
N CYS A 157 -9.25 3.45 10.11
CA CYS A 157 -8.87 2.18 10.72
C CYS A 157 -7.59 1.66 10.07
N LEU A 158 -6.62 1.26 10.91
CA LEU A 158 -5.32 0.76 10.48
C LEU A 158 -5.24 -0.75 10.67
N SER A 159 -5.14 -1.49 9.58
CA SER A 159 -4.93 -2.93 9.58
C SER A 159 -3.49 -3.26 9.18
N LYS A 160 -2.80 -4.07 9.98
CA LYS A 160 -1.42 -4.50 9.73
C LYS A 160 -1.35 -6.01 9.74
N TYR A 161 -0.81 -6.60 8.68
CA TYR A 161 -0.60 -8.03 8.57
C TYR A 161 0.62 -8.35 7.71
N ARG A 162 1.11 -9.59 7.78
CA ARG A 162 2.23 -10.05 6.96
C ARG A 162 1.73 -10.93 5.83
N ILE A 163 2.22 -10.66 4.62
CA ILE A 163 2.02 -11.54 3.46
C ILE A 163 3.20 -12.52 3.41
N ARG A 164 2.89 -13.82 3.43
CA ARG A 164 3.88 -14.92 3.37
C ARG A 164 5.02 -14.75 4.38
N ASP A 165 4.69 -14.23 5.57
CA ASP A 165 5.61 -13.90 6.67
C ASP A 165 6.79 -12.98 6.32
N ARG A 166 6.74 -12.31 5.16
CA ARG A 166 7.88 -11.57 4.61
C ARG A 166 7.59 -10.11 4.36
N VAL A 167 6.43 -9.81 3.80
CA VAL A 167 6.04 -8.43 3.44
C VAL A 167 5.07 -7.90 4.48
N GLU A 168 5.46 -6.83 5.18
CA GLU A 168 4.58 -6.11 6.09
C GLU A 168 3.64 -5.23 5.30
N LYS A 169 2.36 -5.60 5.26
CA LYS A 169 1.31 -4.83 4.61
C LYS A 169 0.55 -4.00 5.63
N THR A 170 0.43 -2.71 5.33
CA THR A 170 -0.39 -1.77 6.08
C THR A 170 -1.54 -1.31 5.21
N VAL A 171 -2.77 -1.41 5.69
CA VAL A 171 -3.96 -0.94 5.01
C VAL A 171 -4.63 0.10 5.90
N THR A 172 -4.82 1.31 5.37
CA THR A 172 -5.61 2.36 6.04
C THR A 172 -6.96 2.47 5.36
N ILE A 173 -8.04 2.23 6.09
CA ILE A 173 -9.41 2.34 5.58
C ILE A 173 -10.10 3.53 6.22
N PHE A 174 -10.70 4.39 5.40
CA PHE A 174 -11.52 5.52 5.83
C PHE A 174 -13.00 5.16 5.78
N ALA A 175 -13.87 6.00 6.36
CA ALA A 175 -15.30 5.95 6.14
C ALA A 175 -15.62 7.00 5.08
N ALA A 176 -16.53 6.68 4.16
CA ALA A 176 -16.90 7.60 3.10
C ALA A 176 -18.38 7.47 2.75
N THR A 177 -18.98 8.58 2.32
CA THR A 177 -20.33 8.59 1.75
C THR A 177 -20.30 9.02 0.29
N THR A 178 -21.32 8.64 -0.46
CA THR A 178 -21.48 8.95 -1.88
C THR A 178 -22.85 9.59 -2.10
N PRO A 179 -23.04 10.47 -3.10
CA PRO A 179 -24.37 10.92 -3.53
C PRO A 179 -25.04 9.97 -4.53
N SER A 180 -24.33 8.93 -4.99
CA SER A 180 -24.79 8.03 -6.07
C SER A 180 -24.45 6.58 -5.76
N THR A 181 -25.34 5.67 -6.17
CA THR A 181 -25.12 4.21 -6.12
C THR A 181 -24.79 3.62 -7.49
N VAL A 182 -24.64 4.45 -8.53
CA VAL A 182 -24.30 4.00 -9.88
C VAL A 182 -22.82 3.63 -9.94
N ILE A 183 -22.54 2.34 -10.14
CA ILE A 183 -21.18 1.80 -10.19
C ILE A 183 -20.73 1.61 -11.64
N HIS A 184 -19.53 2.08 -11.94
CA HIS A 184 -18.79 1.78 -13.17
C HIS A 184 -17.52 1.00 -12.79
N MET A 185 -17.63 -0.32 -12.79
CA MET A 185 -16.54 -1.18 -12.34
C MET A 185 -15.35 -1.20 -13.30
N GLN A 186 -14.15 -1.22 -12.73
CA GLN A 186 -12.92 -1.61 -13.42
C GLN A 186 -12.88 -3.14 -13.58
N LYS A 187 -13.22 -3.63 -14.77
CA LYS A 187 -13.39 -5.07 -15.06
C LYS A 187 -12.09 -5.87 -15.00
N GLU A 188 -10.95 -5.18 -15.01
CA GLU A 188 -9.61 -5.74 -14.89
C GLU A 188 -9.38 -6.30 -13.49
N GLU A 189 -9.89 -5.61 -12.46
CA GLU A 189 -9.64 -5.92 -11.05
C GLU A 189 -10.88 -6.44 -10.31
N ILE A 190 -12.06 -5.93 -10.66
CA ILE A 190 -13.31 -6.20 -9.95
C ILE A 190 -14.19 -7.13 -10.77
N GLU A 191 -14.63 -8.20 -10.11
CA GLU A 191 -15.53 -9.20 -10.68
C GLU A 191 -17.00 -8.80 -10.47
N ASP A 192 -17.34 -8.28 -9.29
CA ASP A 192 -18.71 -7.97 -8.89
C ASP A 192 -18.76 -6.92 -7.77
N TYR A 193 -19.94 -6.35 -7.51
CA TYR A 193 -20.20 -5.41 -6.42
C TYR A 193 -21.57 -5.64 -5.79
N ILE A 194 -21.72 -5.26 -4.53
CA ILE A 194 -23.00 -5.38 -3.83
C ILE A 194 -23.14 -4.32 -2.73
N TRP A 195 -24.34 -3.77 -2.61
CA TRP A 195 -24.75 -2.91 -1.49
C TRP A 195 -25.53 -3.74 -0.48
N LEU A 196 -25.04 -3.80 0.76
CA LEU A 196 -25.60 -4.65 1.82
C LEU A 196 -25.87 -3.89 3.09
N THR A 197 -26.89 -4.32 3.84
CA THR A 197 -27.09 -3.87 5.22
C THR A 197 -25.90 -4.29 6.09
N TYR A 198 -25.73 -3.64 7.24
CA TYR A 198 -24.64 -3.91 8.17
C TYR A 198 -24.45 -5.42 8.46
N ASP A 199 -25.50 -6.11 8.93
CA ASP A 199 -25.44 -7.53 9.27
C ASP A 199 -25.06 -8.41 8.07
N ARG A 200 -25.59 -8.08 6.89
CA ARG A 200 -25.31 -8.84 5.66
C ARG A 200 -23.88 -8.62 5.19
N ALA A 201 -23.40 -7.38 5.21
CA ALA A 201 -22.01 -7.05 4.89
C ALA A 201 -21.05 -7.78 5.83
N LEU A 202 -21.32 -7.74 7.15
CA LEU A 202 -20.52 -8.41 8.17
C LEU A 202 -20.47 -9.93 7.97
N SER A 203 -21.59 -10.53 7.57
CA SER A 203 -21.67 -11.97 7.29
C SER A 203 -20.93 -12.39 6.02
N LEU A 204 -20.82 -11.50 5.03
CA LEU A 204 -20.18 -11.78 3.74
C LEU A 204 -18.66 -11.61 3.79
N LEU A 205 -18.17 -10.72 4.65
CA LEU A 205 -16.74 -10.51 4.85
C LEU A 205 -16.08 -11.77 5.41
N ARG A 206 -15.02 -12.23 4.76
CA ARG A 206 -14.31 -13.46 5.14
C ARG A 206 -13.30 -13.23 6.26
N PHE A 207 -12.58 -12.12 6.24
CA PHE A 207 -11.45 -11.87 7.13
C PHE A 207 -11.89 -11.07 8.36
N ASP A 208 -11.40 -11.49 9.53
CA ASP A 208 -11.72 -10.82 10.80
C ASP A 208 -11.22 -9.36 10.84
N ASN A 209 -10.16 -9.05 10.09
CA ASN A 209 -9.69 -7.68 9.91
C ASN A 209 -10.73 -6.80 9.21
N ASP A 210 -11.33 -7.28 8.11
CA ASP A 210 -12.33 -6.50 7.37
C ASP A 210 -13.62 -6.36 8.19
N LYS A 211 -14.00 -7.42 8.92
CA LYS A 211 -15.13 -7.36 9.87
C LYS A 211 -14.89 -6.32 10.95
N SER A 212 -13.70 -6.31 11.56
CA SER A 212 -13.34 -5.34 12.60
C SER A 212 -13.36 -3.90 12.07
N ILE A 213 -12.91 -3.70 10.82
CA ILE A 213 -13.00 -2.40 10.15
C ILE A 213 -14.47 -1.97 9.96
N LEU A 214 -15.34 -2.88 9.51
CA LEU A 214 -16.77 -2.59 9.32
C LEU A 214 -17.45 -2.23 10.64
N ILE A 215 -17.20 -3.01 11.69
CA ILE A 215 -17.75 -2.78 13.04
C ILE A 215 -17.31 -1.39 13.52
N ALA A 216 -16.01 -1.11 13.50
CA ALA A 216 -15.48 0.17 13.95
C ALA A 216 -16.04 1.36 13.15
N ALA A 217 -16.21 1.21 11.83
CA ALA A 217 -16.79 2.24 10.97
C ALA A 217 -18.27 2.45 11.32
N HIS A 218 -19.04 1.36 11.45
CA HIS A 218 -20.46 1.43 11.80
C HIS A 218 -20.67 2.11 13.16
N ASP A 219 -19.97 1.64 14.19
CA ASP A 219 -20.05 2.19 15.55
C ASP A 219 -19.68 3.67 15.58
N PHE A 220 -18.64 4.08 14.82
CA PHE A 220 -18.25 5.48 14.73
C PHE A 220 -19.36 6.33 14.08
N LEU A 221 -19.94 5.86 12.97
CA LEU A 221 -20.97 6.59 12.25
C LEU A 221 -22.24 6.76 13.11
N ASP A 222 -22.64 5.71 13.82
CA ASP A 222 -23.79 5.72 14.74
C ASP A 222 -23.57 6.65 15.93
N GLN A 223 -22.42 6.54 16.62
CA GLN A 223 -22.09 7.39 17.77
C GLN A 223 -22.00 8.89 17.44
N ASN A 224 -21.70 9.22 16.18
CA ASN A 224 -21.61 10.61 15.70
C ASN A 224 -22.90 11.10 15.01
N ASN A 225 -24.00 10.32 15.03
CA ASN A 225 -25.27 10.63 14.38
C ASN A 225 -25.12 10.95 12.87
N ILE A 226 -24.22 10.24 12.19
CA ILE A 226 -24.01 10.36 10.74
C ILE A 226 -24.94 9.43 9.98
N ILE A 227 -25.29 8.29 10.60
CA ILE A 227 -26.25 7.30 10.13
C ILE A 227 -27.33 7.06 11.19
#